data_AF-A0A7J4E470-F1
#
_entry.id   AF-A0A7J4E470-F1
#
_cell.length_a   1.000
_cell.length_b   1.000
_cell.length_c   1.000
_cell.angle_alpha   90.00
_cell.angle_beta   90.00
_cell.angle_gamma   90.00
#
_symmetry.space_group_name_H-M   'P 1'
#
loop_
_entity.id
_entity.type
_entity.pdbx_description
1 polymer ?
#
loop_
_entity_poly.entity_id
_entity_poly.type
_entity_poly.pdbx_seq_one_letter_code
_entity_poly.pdbx_strand_id
1 'polypeptide(L)'
;GSAIHFCHVTTAESLNEILRAKTREGLRLSTEATPHHLFLSEEELRKLGGKALTLPPLRAKALADALWKETVKGGVDIIASDHAPHALEEKRGDSAWEISPGIPGLETTLPLLLTKVNLGEISLGKVVELLARRPSEIFNLKFKGELREGFDGDVTLISLRERHEIDSAKFHSKAKYSPFDGFTCVGKAAKTIVSGKLVMEDGEIIGKKGDGSIIGEL
;
A
#
# COMPACT_ATOMS: atom_id res chain seq x y z
N GLY A 1 -3.06 -26.95 12.19
CA GLY A 1 -3.77 -25.86 11.49
C GLY A 1 -2.76 -24.90 10.91
N SER A 2 -2.84 -24.59 9.62
CA SER A 2 -1.95 -23.65 8.93
C SER A 2 -2.31 -22.20 9.24
N ALA A 3 -1.35 -21.29 9.14
CA ALA A 3 -1.65 -19.85 9.14
C ALA A 3 -2.22 -19.45 7.77
N ILE A 4 -3.18 -18.52 7.76
CA ILE A 4 -3.80 -18.01 6.53
C ILE A 4 -3.64 -16.49 6.52
N HIS A 5 -3.22 -15.96 5.37
CA HIS A 5 -3.20 -14.53 5.09
C HIS A 5 -4.23 -14.23 4.00
N PHE A 6 -5.18 -13.34 4.29
CA PHE A 6 -6.17 -12.88 3.33
C PHE A 6 -5.66 -11.63 2.62
N CYS A 7 -5.28 -11.79 1.37
CA CYS A 7 -4.83 -10.69 0.52
C CYS A 7 -5.97 -9.71 0.22
N HIS A 8 -5.61 -8.43 0.06
CA HIS A 8 -6.44 -7.36 -0.52
C HIS A 8 -7.95 -7.43 -0.14
N VAL A 9 -8.24 -7.42 1.15
CA VAL A 9 -9.62 -7.36 1.67
C VAL A 9 -10.27 -6.03 1.25
N THR A 10 -11.50 -6.10 0.76
CA THR A 10 -12.17 -4.94 0.12
C THR A 10 -13.40 -4.42 0.86
N THR A 11 -13.86 -5.10 1.91
CA THR A 11 -15.05 -4.70 2.66
C THR A 11 -14.87 -4.91 4.16
N ALA A 12 -15.52 -4.06 4.97
CA ALA A 12 -15.51 -4.21 6.42
C ALA A 12 -16.24 -5.49 6.88
N GLU A 13 -17.24 -5.94 6.14
CA GLU A 13 -17.98 -7.17 6.44
C GLU A 13 -17.07 -8.42 6.34
N SER A 14 -16.31 -8.55 5.26
CA SER A 14 -15.37 -9.67 5.11
C SER A 14 -14.25 -9.62 6.15
N LEU A 15 -13.73 -8.41 6.44
CA LEU A 15 -12.78 -8.20 7.52
C LEU A 15 -13.34 -8.65 8.88
N ASN A 16 -14.57 -8.28 9.19
CA ASN A 16 -15.21 -8.61 10.47
C ASN A 16 -15.41 -10.12 10.66
N GLU A 17 -15.74 -10.86 9.59
CA GLU A 17 -15.82 -12.32 9.67
C GLU A 17 -14.44 -12.96 9.90
N ILE A 18 -13.39 -12.44 9.26
CA ILE A 18 -12.01 -12.90 9.50
C ILE A 18 -11.60 -12.63 10.95
N LEU A 19 -11.88 -11.44 11.48
CA LEU A 19 -11.58 -11.07 12.87
C LEU A 19 -12.38 -11.95 13.86
N ARG A 20 -13.65 -12.20 13.58
CA ARG A 20 -14.49 -13.08 14.38
C ARG A 20 -13.90 -14.50 14.44
N ALA A 21 -13.51 -15.07 13.30
CA ALA A 21 -12.90 -16.39 13.25
C ALA A 21 -11.55 -16.42 13.99
N LYS A 22 -10.71 -15.38 13.82
CA LYS A 22 -9.44 -15.21 14.54
C LYS A 22 -9.63 -15.22 16.06
N THR A 23 -10.60 -14.46 16.57
CA THR A 23 -10.81 -14.31 18.02
C THR A 23 -11.59 -15.46 18.64
N ARG A 24 -12.64 -15.98 17.98
CA ARG A 24 -13.53 -17.00 18.58
C ARG A 24 -13.04 -18.42 18.39
N GLU A 25 -12.40 -18.71 17.26
CA GLU A 25 -11.95 -20.07 16.92
C GLU A 25 -10.45 -20.24 17.16
N GLY A 26 -9.74 -19.18 17.56
CA GLY A 26 -8.29 -19.21 17.82
C GLY A 26 -7.46 -19.47 16.55
N LEU A 27 -8.02 -19.19 15.37
CA LEU A 27 -7.34 -19.41 14.09
C LEU A 27 -6.22 -18.39 13.87
N ARG A 28 -5.12 -18.86 13.27
CA ARG A 28 -3.97 -18.02 12.91
C ARG A 28 -4.24 -17.29 11.60
N LEU A 29 -5.01 -16.21 11.67
CA LEU A 29 -5.42 -15.41 10.52
C LEU A 29 -4.75 -14.04 10.53
N SER A 30 -4.37 -13.57 9.34
CA SER A 30 -3.95 -12.21 9.08
C SER A 30 -4.59 -11.67 7.80
N THR A 31 -4.57 -10.36 7.63
CA THR A 31 -5.21 -9.66 6.52
C THR A 31 -4.31 -8.59 5.92
N GLU A 32 -4.61 -8.17 4.71
CA GLU A 32 -4.13 -6.90 4.20
C GLU A 32 -5.24 -6.17 3.45
N ALA A 33 -5.12 -4.85 3.36
CA ALA A 33 -5.91 -4.01 2.47
C ALA A 33 -4.97 -3.18 1.59
N THR A 34 -5.49 -2.65 0.49
CA THR A 34 -4.67 -1.84 -0.43
C THR A 34 -5.10 -0.38 -0.42
N PRO A 35 -4.20 0.58 -0.72
CA PRO A 35 -4.57 1.99 -0.81
C PRO A 35 -5.71 2.24 -1.80
N HIS A 36 -5.76 1.53 -2.94
CA HIS A 36 -6.86 1.72 -3.88
C HIS A 36 -8.21 1.27 -3.32
N HIS A 37 -8.29 0.23 -2.47
CA HIS A 37 -9.54 -0.14 -1.80
C HIS A 37 -9.91 0.76 -0.61
N LEU A 38 -8.92 1.44 -0.01
CA LEU A 38 -9.12 2.33 1.13
C LEU A 38 -9.45 3.77 0.73
N PHE A 39 -8.99 4.23 -0.44
CA PHE A 39 -9.07 5.63 -0.87
C PHE A 39 -9.91 5.86 -2.12
N LEU A 40 -10.10 4.85 -2.97
CA LEU A 40 -10.91 4.95 -4.19
C LEU A 40 -12.23 4.20 -4.04
N SER A 41 -13.16 4.50 -4.95
CA SER A 41 -14.45 3.85 -5.02
C SER A 41 -14.85 3.55 -6.45
N GLU A 42 -16.02 2.93 -6.63
CA GLU A 42 -16.64 2.75 -7.95
C GLU A 42 -16.84 4.08 -8.71
N GLU A 43 -16.84 5.23 -8.03
CA GLU A 43 -16.87 6.52 -8.71
C GLU A 43 -15.63 6.73 -9.58
N GLU A 44 -14.45 6.38 -9.07
CA GLU A 44 -13.20 6.51 -9.80
C GLU A 44 -13.12 5.50 -10.93
N LEU A 45 -13.68 4.29 -10.73
CA LEU A 45 -13.87 3.32 -11.81
C LEU A 45 -14.74 3.89 -12.93
N ARG A 46 -15.86 4.55 -12.61
CA ARG A 46 -16.74 5.18 -13.60
C ARG A 46 -16.07 6.36 -14.33
N LYS A 47 -15.29 7.17 -13.61
CA LYS A 47 -14.62 8.37 -14.17
C LYS A 47 -13.40 8.01 -15.02
N LEU A 48 -12.61 7.03 -14.59
CA LEU A 48 -11.28 6.75 -15.15
C LEU A 48 -11.23 5.46 -15.99
N GLY A 49 -12.31 4.67 -15.98
CA GLY A 49 -12.41 3.43 -16.73
C GLY A 49 -11.30 2.44 -16.36
N GLY A 50 -10.65 1.89 -17.37
CA GLY A 50 -9.62 0.85 -17.19
C GLY A 50 -8.52 1.25 -16.21
N LYS A 51 -8.11 2.52 -16.14
CA LYS A 51 -7.05 2.99 -15.22
C LYS A 51 -7.34 2.73 -13.73
N ALA A 52 -8.61 2.56 -13.36
CA ALA A 52 -9.05 2.22 -12.01
C ALA A 52 -9.61 0.79 -11.90
N LEU A 53 -9.61 0.01 -12.99
CA LEU A 53 -10.02 -1.40 -12.99
C LEU A 53 -8.97 -2.25 -12.28
N THR A 54 -9.39 -2.95 -11.23
CA THR A 54 -8.58 -3.85 -10.40
C THR A 54 -9.42 -5.03 -9.90
N LEU A 55 -8.74 -6.09 -9.45
CA LEU A 55 -9.36 -7.28 -8.86
C LEU A 55 -8.70 -7.57 -7.50
N PRO A 56 -9.46 -7.66 -6.39
CA PRO A 56 -10.91 -7.52 -6.31
C PRO A 56 -11.39 -6.10 -6.67
N PRO A 57 -12.67 -5.88 -7.01
CA PRO A 57 -13.10 -4.59 -7.56
C PRO A 57 -13.21 -3.50 -6.49
N LEU A 58 -13.02 -2.24 -6.93
CA LEU A 58 -13.39 -1.08 -6.14
C LEU A 58 -14.87 -1.15 -5.73
N ARG A 59 -15.16 -0.73 -4.50
CA ARG A 59 -16.50 -0.81 -3.90
C ARG A 59 -17.17 0.55 -3.86
N ALA A 60 -18.47 0.57 -3.58
CA ALA A 60 -19.18 1.79 -3.23
C ALA A 60 -18.43 2.56 -2.13
N LYS A 61 -18.42 3.90 -2.23
CA LYS A 61 -17.67 4.77 -1.31
C LYS A 61 -17.93 4.49 0.17
N ALA A 62 -19.18 4.20 0.54
CA ALA A 62 -19.53 3.89 1.93
C ALA A 62 -18.81 2.63 2.46
N LEU A 63 -18.56 1.64 1.61
CA LEU A 63 -17.83 0.42 1.97
C LEU A 63 -16.32 0.67 2.09
N ALA A 64 -15.74 1.47 1.19
CA ALA A 64 -14.35 1.89 1.29
C ALA A 64 -14.12 2.71 2.59
N ASP A 65 -15.01 3.65 2.90
CA ASP A 65 -14.96 4.45 4.13
C ASP A 65 -15.12 3.57 5.39
N ALA A 66 -15.96 2.53 5.34
CA ALA A 66 -16.09 1.56 6.42
C ALA A 66 -14.81 0.73 6.62
N LEU A 67 -14.21 0.24 5.52
CA LEU A 67 -12.95 -0.50 5.57
C LEU A 67 -11.81 0.38 6.13
N TRP A 68 -11.74 1.66 5.72
CA TRP A 68 -10.77 2.61 6.28
C TRP A 68 -10.95 2.79 7.79
N LYS A 69 -12.18 2.95 8.27
CA LYS A 69 -12.47 3.06 9.72
C LYS A 69 -11.99 1.82 10.49
N GLU A 70 -12.27 0.61 9.98
CA GLU A 70 -11.81 -0.62 10.62
C GLU A 70 -10.28 -0.79 10.53
N THR A 71 -9.65 -0.31 9.46
CA THR A 71 -8.18 -0.26 9.33
C THR A 71 -7.56 0.60 10.44
N VAL A 72 -8.09 1.83 10.63
CA VAL A 72 -7.61 2.76 11.67
C VAL A 72 -7.80 2.17 13.08
N LYS A 73 -8.90 1.45 13.32
CA LYS A 73 -9.15 0.72 14.59
C LYS A 73 -8.24 -0.48 14.80
N GLY A 74 -7.46 -0.88 13.80
CA GLY A 74 -6.54 -2.00 13.87
C GLY A 74 -7.12 -3.35 13.48
N GLY A 75 -8.26 -3.36 12.77
CA GLY A 75 -8.81 -4.57 12.17
C GLY A 75 -7.94 -5.11 11.02
N VAL A 76 -7.38 -4.22 10.21
CA VAL A 76 -6.46 -4.60 9.13
C VAL A 76 -5.04 -4.77 9.67
N ASP A 77 -4.44 -5.88 9.25
CA ASP A 77 -3.15 -6.34 9.72
C ASP A 77 -1.98 -5.66 8.95
N ILE A 78 -2.11 -5.42 7.63
CA ILE A 78 -1.09 -4.88 6.71
C ILE A 78 -1.74 -3.92 5.69
N ILE A 79 -1.02 -2.88 5.26
CA ILE A 79 -1.35 -2.17 4.00
C ILE A 79 -0.31 -2.55 2.93
N ALA A 80 -0.78 -3.18 1.85
CA ALA A 80 0.05 -3.59 0.72
C ALA A 80 -0.34 -2.84 -0.55
N SER A 81 0.63 -2.50 -1.40
CA SER A 81 0.35 -1.71 -2.60
C SER A 81 -0.45 -2.47 -3.66
N ASP A 82 -0.30 -3.81 -3.70
CA ASP A 82 -0.76 -4.68 -4.78
C ASP A 82 -0.43 -4.08 -6.16
N HIS A 83 0.84 -3.67 -6.30
CA HIS A 83 1.33 -3.01 -7.49
C HIS A 83 1.31 -3.96 -8.69
N ALA A 84 0.30 -3.79 -9.55
CA ALA A 84 0.10 -4.56 -10.77
C ALA A 84 0.01 -3.61 -11.98
N PRO A 85 1.15 -3.07 -12.45
CA PRO A 85 1.20 -2.18 -13.60
C PRO A 85 0.97 -2.96 -14.90
N HIS A 86 0.26 -2.32 -15.83
CA HIS A 86 0.09 -2.77 -17.22
C HIS A 86 0.44 -1.63 -18.15
N ALA A 87 0.66 -1.92 -19.43
CA ALA A 87 0.82 -0.89 -20.44
C ALA A 87 -0.49 -0.11 -20.63
N LEU A 88 -0.42 1.16 -21.05
CA LEU A 88 -1.59 2.02 -21.09
C LEU A 88 -2.63 1.56 -22.13
N GLU A 89 -2.18 0.93 -23.21
CA GLU A 89 -3.01 0.30 -24.24
C GLU A 89 -3.83 -0.87 -23.69
N GLU A 90 -3.27 -1.66 -22.75
CA GLU A 90 -3.97 -2.77 -22.08
C GLU A 90 -5.02 -2.27 -21.08
N LYS A 91 -5.02 -0.97 -20.78
CA LYS A 91 -6.03 -0.31 -19.95
C LYS A 91 -7.20 0.25 -20.77
N ARG A 92 -7.28 -0.05 -22.07
CA ARG A 92 -8.33 0.40 -23.00
C ARG A 92 -9.04 -0.81 -23.60
N GLY A 93 -10.35 -0.72 -23.73
CA GLY A 93 -11.21 -1.76 -24.30
C GLY A 93 -12.67 -1.35 -24.21
N ASP A 94 -13.53 -2.01 -24.97
CA ASP A 94 -14.97 -1.69 -25.00
C ASP A 94 -15.73 -2.36 -23.85
N SER A 95 -15.11 -3.36 -23.20
CA SER A 95 -15.63 -4.03 -22.02
C SER A 95 -14.54 -4.29 -20.97
N ALA A 96 -14.95 -4.50 -19.71
CA ALA A 96 -14.04 -4.83 -18.62
C ALA A 96 -13.27 -6.15 -18.84
N TRP A 97 -13.77 -7.03 -19.72
CA TRP A 97 -13.13 -8.32 -20.04
C TRP A 97 -11.92 -8.17 -20.98
N GLU A 98 -11.82 -7.05 -21.69
CA GLU A 98 -10.74 -6.75 -22.63
C GLU A 98 -9.62 -5.91 -21.98
N ILE A 99 -9.85 -5.44 -20.74
CA ILE A 99 -8.97 -4.53 -20.02
C ILE A 99 -8.21 -5.31 -18.95
N SER A 100 -6.88 -5.18 -18.92
CA SER A 100 -6.05 -5.81 -17.90
C SER A 100 -6.30 -5.16 -16.52
N PRO A 101 -6.75 -5.90 -15.49
CA PRO A 101 -6.98 -5.36 -14.15
C PRO A 101 -5.67 -5.19 -13.39
N GLY A 102 -5.54 -4.10 -12.64
CA GLY A 102 -4.37 -3.80 -11.81
C GLY A 102 -4.05 -2.32 -11.76
N ILE A 103 -3.46 -1.87 -10.65
CA ILE A 103 -3.15 -0.47 -10.36
C ILE A 103 -1.67 -0.33 -9.96
N PRO A 104 -0.92 0.62 -10.55
CA PRO A 104 0.39 1.01 -10.04
C PRO A 104 0.28 1.69 -8.66
N GLY A 105 0.70 1.02 -7.58
CA GLY A 105 0.58 1.55 -6.20
C GLY A 105 1.88 1.88 -5.43
N LEU A 106 3.08 1.55 -5.92
CA LEU A 106 4.32 1.70 -5.12
C LEU A 106 4.58 3.15 -4.69
N GLU A 107 4.46 4.07 -5.63
CA GLU A 107 4.85 5.48 -5.43
C GLU A 107 3.77 6.32 -4.75
N THR A 108 2.54 5.80 -4.65
CA THR A 108 1.39 6.51 -4.06
C THR A 108 1.09 6.08 -2.62
N THR A 109 1.46 4.84 -2.24
CA THR A 109 1.08 4.26 -0.94
C THR A 109 1.46 5.14 0.25
N LEU A 110 2.73 5.54 0.35
CA LEU A 110 3.20 6.33 1.49
C LEU A 110 2.64 7.77 1.48
N PRO A 111 2.70 8.55 0.38
CA PRO A 111 2.10 9.89 0.34
C PRO A 111 0.62 9.93 0.72
N LEU A 112 -0.19 8.96 0.27
CA LEU A 112 -1.61 8.86 0.63
C LEU A 112 -1.80 8.66 2.15
N LEU A 113 -1.02 7.78 2.76
CA LEU A 113 -1.09 7.51 4.19
C LEU A 113 -0.55 8.68 5.03
N LEU A 114 0.53 9.33 4.61
CA LEU A 114 1.05 10.52 5.30
C LEU A 114 0.07 11.70 5.21
N THR A 115 -0.70 11.79 4.13
CA THR A 115 -1.78 12.77 4.03
C THR A 115 -2.85 12.51 5.09
N LYS A 116 -3.22 11.25 5.32
CA LYS A 116 -4.14 10.86 6.40
C LYS A 116 -3.58 11.10 7.81
N VAL A 117 -2.26 10.96 7.98
CA VAL A 117 -1.58 11.37 9.22
C VAL A 117 -1.71 12.87 9.44
N ASN A 118 -1.47 13.68 8.41
CA ASN A 118 -1.61 15.14 8.49
C ASN A 118 -3.05 15.59 8.77
N LEU A 119 -4.05 14.84 8.30
CA LEU A 119 -5.47 15.07 8.61
C LEU A 119 -5.87 14.59 10.01
N GLY A 120 -4.98 13.95 10.76
CA GLY A 120 -5.27 13.40 12.09
C GLY A 120 -6.15 12.14 12.07
N GLU A 121 -6.36 11.52 10.90
CA GLU A 121 -7.20 10.33 10.76
C GLU A 121 -6.51 9.04 11.22
N ILE A 122 -5.16 9.02 11.20
CA ILE A 122 -4.35 7.88 11.63
C ILE A 122 -3.02 8.39 12.23
N SER A 123 -2.46 7.70 13.20
CA SER A 123 -1.15 8.07 13.75
C SER A 123 -0.01 7.60 12.85
N LEU A 124 1.11 8.32 12.87
CA LEU A 124 2.33 7.88 12.16
C LEU A 124 2.79 6.50 12.64
N GLY A 125 2.70 6.24 13.95
CA GLY A 125 3.04 4.92 14.53
C GLY A 125 2.19 3.79 13.95
N LYS A 126 0.89 4.03 13.71
CA LYS A 126 0.02 3.04 13.06
C LYS A 126 0.38 2.84 11.58
N VAL A 127 0.80 3.88 10.87
CA VAL A 127 1.32 3.73 9.49
C VAL A 127 2.61 2.88 9.46
N VAL A 128 3.56 3.14 10.36
CA VAL A 128 4.79 2.33 10.50
C VAL A 128 4.43 0.88 10.84
N GLU A 129 3.46 0.68 11.72
CA GLU A 129 2.95 -0.64 12.06
C GLU A 129 2.42 -1.39 10.82
N LEU A 130 1.53 -0.76 10.05
CA LEU A 130 0.84 -1.37 8.90
C LEU A 130 1.78 -1.64 7.71
N LEU A 131 2.80 -0.82 7.51
CA LEU A 131 3.70 -0.91 6.34
C LEU A 131 5.00 -1.68 6.61
N ALA A 132 5.44 -1.79 7.85
CA ALA A 132 6.78 -2.31 8.17
C ALA A 132 6.74 -3.39 9.27
N ARG A 133 6.31 -3.04 10.49
CA ARG A 133 6.39 -3.94 11.65
C ARG A 133 5.50 -5.19 11.49
N ARG A 134 4.24 -5.02 11.13
CA ARG A 134 3.28 -6.13 11.05
C ARG A 134 3.59 -7.08 9.89
N PRO A 135 3.97 -6.58 8.68
CA PRO A 135 4.51 -7.45 7.64
C PRO A 135 5.71 -8.27 8.11
N SER A 136 6.69 -7.66 8.80
CA SER A 136 7.87 -8.41 9.26
C SER A 136 7.53 -9.48 10.30
N GLU A 137 6.60 -9.20 11.22
CA GLU A 137 6.11 -10.19 12.19
C GLU A 137 5.33 -11.34 11.53
N ILE A 138 4.38 -11.02 10.64
CA ILE A 138 3.51 -12.02 9.99
C ILE A 138 4.32 -12.96 9.10
N PHE A 139 5.25 -12.42 8.33
CA PHE A 139 6.07 -13.19 7.40
C PHE A 139 7.42 -13.62 7.98
N ASN A 140 7.64 -13.41 9.29
CA ASN A 140 8.86 -13.79 10.01
C ASN A 140 10.15 -13.27 9.35
N LEU A 141 10.12 -12.01 8.90
CA LEU A 141 11.26 -11.33 8.30
C LEU A 141 12.21 -10.85 9.41
N LYS A 142 13.17 -11.71 9.74
CA LYS A 142 14.18 -11.41 10.78
C LYS A 142 14.90 -10.09 10.47
N PHE A 143 15.14 -9.30 11.51
CA PHE A 143 15.89 -8.04 11.45
C PHE A 143 15.26 -6.94 10.57
N LYS A 144 13.98 -7.07 10.18
CA LYS A 144 13.22 -6.09 9.39
C LYS A 144 12.08 -5.45 10.20
N GLY A 145 11.64 -4.27 9.76
CA GLY A 145 10.40 -3.64 10.21
C GLY A 145 10.45 -2.94 11.56
N GLU A 146 11.63 -2.87 12.21
CA GLU A 146 11.86 -2.15 13.46
C GLU A 146 13.15 -1.31 13.38
N LEU A 147 13.14 -0.14 14.01
CA LEU A 147 14.36 0.65 14.25
C LEU A 147 14.94 0.26 15.61
N ARG A 148 15.80 -0.77 15.61
CA ARG A 148 16.42 -1.32 16.82
C ARG A 148 17.86 -1.72 16.55
N GLU A 149 18.73 -1.63 17.55
CA GLU A 149 20.09 -2.14 17.45
C GLU A 149 20.10 -3.62 17.03
N GLY A 150 20.98 -3.98 16.09
CA GLY A 150 21.05 -5.31 15.49
C GLY A 150 20.04 -5.59 14.36
N PHE A 151 19.19 -4.62 14.00
CA PHE A 151 18.32 -4.72 12.82
C PHE A 151 18.99 -4.14 11.58
N ASP A 152 18.51 -4.52 10.40
CA ASP A 152 19.03 -3.98 9.15
C ASP A 152 18.78 -2.46 9.09
N GLY A 153 19.73 -1.75 8.47
CA GLY A 153 19.66 -0.29 8.28
C GLY A 153 18.65 0.13 7.21
N ASP A 154 17.41 -0.38 7.29
CA ASP A 154 16.30 -0.06 6.40
C ASP A 154 15.49 1.10 6.99
N VAL A 155 15.72 2.30 6.49
CA VAL A 155 15.17 3.54 7.05
C VAL A 155 14.65 4.43 5.94
N THR A 156 13.43 4.94 6.10
CA THR A 156 12.90 6.01 5.25
C THR A 156 12.82 7.29 6.06
N LEU A 157 13.54 8.33 5.64
CA LEU A 157 13.35 9.67 6.16
C LEU A 157 12.16 10.30 5.44
N ILE A 158 11.16 10.74 6.21
CA ILE A 158 9.93 11.33 5.68
C ILE A 158 9.88 12.82 5.97
N SER A 159 9.41 13.61 5.00
CA SER A 159 8.94 14.97 5.21
C SER A 159 7.45 14.90 5.49
N LEU A 160 6.98 15.48 6.60
CA LEU A 160 5.54 15.56 6.93
C LEU A 160 4.88 16.84 6.44
N ARG A 161 5.65 17.83 5.99
CA ARG A 161 5.15 19.18 5.69
C ARG A 161 5.01 19.47 4.20
N GLU A 162 5.65 18.67 3.36
CA GLU A 162 5.72 18.95 1.94
C GLU A 162 4.40 18.63 1.24
N ARG A 163 3.82 19.64 0.59
CA ARG A 163 2.61 19.51 -0.21
C ARG A 163 2.98 19.30 -1.68
N HIS A 164 2.39 18.30 -2.31
CA HIS A 164 2.57 18.00 -3.73
C HIS A 164 1.32 17.33 -4.29
N GLU A 165 1.20 17.28 -5.62
CA GLU A 165 0.18 16.46 -6.29
C GLU A 165 0.82 15.19 -6.83
N ILE A 166 0.06 14.09 -6.83
CA ILE A 166 0.47 12.87 -7.51
C ILE A 166 0.49 13.14 -9.02
N ASP A 167 1.65 12.92 -9.63
CA ASP A 167 1.93 13.13 -11.04
C ASP A 167 2.61 11.88 -11.62
N SER A 168 1.81 10.99 -12.20
CA SER A 168 2.29 9.70 -12.71
C SER A 168 3.24 9.82 -13.89
N ALA A 169 3.33 10.97 -14.56
CA ALA A 169 4.34 11.18 -15.61
C ALA A 169 5.76 11.10 -15.03
N LYS A 170 5.93 11.46 -13.76
CA LYS A 170 7.21 11.42 -13.02
C LYS A 170 7.51 10.08 -12.36
N PHE A 171 6.59 9.13 -12.39
CA PHE A 171 6.77 7.85 -11.71
C PHE A 171 7.97 7.07 -12.22
N HIS A 172 8.69 6.37 -11.35
CA HIS A 172 9.68 5.37 -11.76
C HIS A 172 9.02 4.15 -12.42
N SER A 173 7.77 3.84 -12.05
CA SER A 173 6.99 2.81 -12.73
C SER A 173 6.82 3.09 -14.22
N LYS A 174 6.98 2.06 -15.05
CA LYS A 174 6.81 2.13 -16.51
C LYS A 174 5.38 2.44 -16.95
N ALA A 175 4.39 2.18 -16.09
CA ALA A 175 2.97 2.37 -16.41
C ALA A 175 2.63 3.83 -16.73
N LYS A 176 3.26 4.80 -16.02
CA LYS A 176 3.06 6.25 -16.23
C LYS A 176 1.58 6.68 -16.24
N TYR A 177 0.76 6.02 -15.41
CA TYR A 177 -0.61 6.43 -15.08
C TYR A 177 -0.89 6.12 -13.62
N SER A 178 -1.83 6.86 -13.00
CA SER A 178 -2.38 6.51 -11.71
C SER A 178 -3.85 6.89 -11.62
N PRO A 179 -4.71 6.09 -10.97
CA PRO A 179 -6.04 6.55 -10.59
C PRO A 179 -6.02 7.67 -9.53
N PHE A 180 -4.85 7.95 -8.95
CA PHE A 180 -4.62 9.03 -8.00
C PHE A 180 -4.03 10.30 -8.63
N ASP A 181 -3.88 10.39 -9.95
CA ASP A 181 -3.33 11.59 -10.61
C ASP A 181 -4.11 12.85 -10.20
N GLY A 182 -3.37 13.91 -9.83
CA GLY A 182 -3.92 15.17 -9.33
C GLY A 182 -4.35 15.15 -7.85
N PHE A 183 -4.26 14.02 -7.15
CA PHE A 183 -4.55 13.96 -5.72
C PHE A 183 -3.48 14.75 -4.95
N THR A 184 -3.90 15.75 -4.18
CA THR A 184 -3.00 16.54 -3.33
C THR A 184 -2.60 15.74 -2.10
N CYS A 185 -1.31 15.48 -1.95
CA CYS A 185 -0.72 14.82 -0.79
C CYS A 185 0.04 15.81 0.10
N VAL A 186 0.07 15.51 1.41
CA VAL A 186 0.91 16.20 2.39
C VAL A 186 1.82 15.17 3.06
N GLY A 187 3.10 15.30 2.78
CA GLY A 187 4.17 14.44 3.22
C GLY A 187 4.62 13.42 2.17
N LYS A 188 5.92 13.11 2.16
CA LYS A 188 6.56 12.18 1.22
C LYS A 188 7.84 11.57 1.81
N ALA A 189 8.38 10.54 1.17
CA ALA A 189 9.75 10.09 1.44
C ALA A 189 10.75 11.13 0.90
N ALA A 190 11.63 11.62 1.76
CA ALA A 190 12.75 12.47 1.39
C ALA A 190 13.99 11.62 1.05
N LYS A 191 14.26 10.57 1.83
CA LYS A 191 15.38 9.65 1.58
C LYS A 191 15.00 8.22 1.93
N THR A 192 15.57 7.26 1.22
CA THR A 192 15.45 5.84 1.52
C THR A 192 16.82 5.22 1.67
N ILE A 193 17.03 4.52 2.77
CA ILE A 193 18.24 3.79 3.12
C ILE A 193 17.85 2.30 3.17
N VAL A 194 18.63 1.45 2.52
CA VAL A 194 18.45 -0.01 2.53
C VAL A 194 19.75 -0.66 2.95
N SER A 195 19.71 -1.49 3.99
CA SER A 195 20.89 -2.14 4.59
C SER A 195 22.05 -1.16 4.85
N GLY A 196 21.73 0.05 5.34
CA GLY A 196 22.71 1.09 5.66
C GLY A 196 23.22 1.91 4.47
N LYS A 197 22.76 1.64 3.24
CA LYS A 197 23.13 2.40 2.04
C LYS A 197 22.01 3.36 1.64
N LEU A 198 22.33 4.63 1.41
CA LEU A 198 21.39 5.58 0.81
C LEU A 198 21.12 5.18 -0.65
N VAL A 199 19.87 4.86 -0.98
CA VAL A 199 19.47 4.37 -2.32
C VAL A 199 18.55 5.34 -3.07
N MET A 200 17.90 6.26 -2.34
CA MET A 200 17.02 7.27 -2.93
C MET A 200 17.15 8.59 -2.15
N GLU A 201 17.18 9.70 -2.87
CA GLU A 201 17.19 11.06 -2.31
C GLU A 201 16.32 11.98 -3.17
N ASP A 202 15.38 12.68 -2.53
CA ASP A 202 14.45 13.64 -3.15
C ASP A 202 13.69 13.11 -4.39
N GLY A 203 13.39 11.81 -4.39
CA GLY A 203 12.67 11.13 -5.46
C GLY A 203 13.57 10.54 -6.54
N GLU A 204 14.88 10.77 -6.50
CA GLU A 204 15.84 10.22 -7.44
C GLU A 204 16.47 8.93 -6.90
N ILE A 205 16.53 7.89 -7.74
CA ILE A 205 17.20 6.62 -7.40
C ILE A 205 18.70 6.80 -7.65
N ILE A 206 19.48 6.74 -6.57
CA ILE A 206 20.95 6.84 -6.61
C ILE A 206 21.64 5.50 -6.28
N GLY A 207 20.88 4.51 -5.82
CA GLY A 207 21.35 3.14 -5.62
C GLY A 207 21.67 2.43 -6.93
N LYS A 208 22.51 1.39 -6.87
CA LYS A 208 22.89 0.61 -8.05
C LYS A 208 21.96 -0.58 -8.22
N LYS A 209 21.66 -0.93 -9.47
CA LYS A 209 20.93 -2.17 -9.79
C LYS A 209 21.67 -3.36 -9.16
N GLY A 210 20.96 -4.17 -8.39
CA GLY A 210 21.52 -5.33 -7.68
C GLY A 210 22.05 -5.04 -6.27
N ASP A 211 21.89 -3.83 -5.74
CA ASP A 211 22.22 -3.54 -4.33
C ASP A 211 21.31 -4.25 -3.31
N GLY A 212 20.12 -4.70 -3.74
CA GLY A 212 19.22 -5.51 -2.92
C GLY A 212 19.61 -6.98 -2.87
N SER A 213 19.19 -7.69 -1.82
CA SER A 213 19.43 -9.11 -1.63
C SER A 213 18.12 -9.88 -1.41
N ILE A 214 18.13 -11.17 -1.73
CA ILE A 214 17.03 -12.08 -1.36
C ILE A 214 17.09 -12.29 0.16
N ILE A 215 15.92 -12.21 0.82
CA ILE A 215 15.78 -12.47 2.25
C ILE A 215 15.31 -13.91 2.42
N GLY A 216 16.01 -14.72 3.21
CA GLY A 216 15.63 -16.10 3.52
C GLY A 216 16.63 -17.18 3.07
N GLU A 217 17.68 -16.83 2.32
CA GLU A 217 18.84 -17.71 2.13
C GLU A 217 19.85 -17.49 3.27
N LEU A 218 19.64 -18.14 4.42
CA LEU A 218 20.65 -18.47 5.44
C LEU A 218 20.19 -19.69 6.25
#